data_AF-A0A655AI51-F1
#
_entry.id   AF-A0A655AI51-F1
#
_cell.length_a   1.000
_cell.length_b   1.000
_cell.length_c   1.000
_cell.angle_alpha   90.00
_cell.angle_beta   90.00
_cell.angle_gamma   90.00
#
_symmetry.space_group_name_H-M   'P 1'
#
loop_
_entity.id
_entity.type
_entity.pdbx_description
1 polymer ?
#
loop_
_entity_poly.entity_id
_entity_poly.type
_entity_poly.pdbx_seq_one_letter_code
_entity_poly.pdbx_strand_id
1 'polypeptide(L)'
;MYRAFPNSYGTLGYSTRLRIQLEPVRPFVALRHIRFSSLTAMVAAMERIIDTGGLDGESVDYLDGVVFSADESYLCIGMQTSVPGPVSDYTGQDIYYRSIQHEAGIKEDRLTIHDYFWRWDTDWFWCSRSFGAQNPRLRRWWPRRYRRSSVYWRLMALDQRFGIADRFENSRGRPARERVVQDIEVPIERTCEFLEWFGENVPISPIWLCPLRLRDHAGWPLYPIRPDRSYVNIGFWSSVPVGATEGATNRKIENKVSALDGHKSLYSDSFYTREEFDELYGGETYNTVKKAYDPDSRLLDLYAKAVQRR
;
A
#
# COMPACT_ATOMS: atom_id res chain seq x y z
N MET A 1 -3.24 -12.81 23.77
CA MET A 1 -3.88 -13.32 22.54
C MET A 1 -4.41 -12.22 21.64
N TYR A 2 -5.48 -11.50 21.99
CA TYR A 2 -6.09 -10.50 21.11
C TYR A 2 -5.12 -9.43 20.56
N ARG A 3 -4.07 -9.06 21.31
CA ARG A 3 -3.03 -8.15 20.84
C ARG A 3 -2.01 -8.79 19.87
N ALA A 4 -1.71 -10.07 20.06
CA ALA A 4 -0.75 -10.80 19.22
C ALA A 4 -1.42 -11.49 18.01
N PHE A 5 -2.75 -11.51 17.94
CA PHE A 5 -3.47 -12.17 16.86
C PHE A 5 -3.41 -11.38 15.53
N PRO A 6 -3.60 -10.04 15.50
CA PRO A 6 -3.32 -9.23 14.31
C PRO A 6 -1.86 -9.39 13.85
N ASN A 7 -1.63 -9.41 12.54
CA ASN A 7 -0.31 -9.65 11.94
C ASN A 7 0.35 -11.00 12.30
N SER A 8 -0.40 -11.96 12.86
CA SER A 8 0.07 -13.34 13.02
C SER A 8 -0.04 -14.19 11.75
N TYR A 9 -0.67 -13.68 10.70
CA TYR A 9 -0.90 -14.41 9.45
C TYR A 9 -1.51 -15.81 9.66
N GLY A 10 -2.33 -15.98 10.71
CA GLY A 10 -3.01 -17.24 11.01
C GLY A 10 -2.13 -18.32 11.63
N THR A 11 -0.92 -17.99 12.08
CA THR A 11 -0.03 -18.95 12.78
C THR A 11 -0.42 -19.19 14.23
N LEU A 12 -1.32 -18.35 14.78
CA LEU A 12 -1.88 -18.47 16.13
C LEU A 12 -3.33 -19.01 16.14
N GLY A 13 -3.87 -19.37 14.97
CA GLY A 13 -5.23 -19.89 14.81
C GLY A 13 -6.06 -19.12 13.79
N TYR A 14 -7.36 -19.43 13.76
CA TYR A 14 -8.32 -18.82 12.85
C TYR A 14 -9.28 -17.90 13.59
N SER A 15 -9.57 -16.74 13.00
CA SER A 15 -10.67 -15.89 13.47
C SER A 15 -11.99 -16.43 12.93
N THR A 16 -12.86 -16.90 13.83
CA THR A 16 -14.21 -17.37 13.47
C THR A 16 -15.27 -16.28 13.60
N ARG A 17 -14.99 -15.22 14.36
CA ARG A 17 -15.89 -14.08 14.57
C ARG A 17 -15.09 -12.82 14.90
N LEU A 18 -15.47 -11.71 14.29
CA LEU A 18 -14.93 -10.39 14.56
C LEU A 18 -16.07 -9.44 14.93
N ARG A 19 -15.80 -8.50 15.84
CA ARG A 19 -16.67 -7.36 16.12
C ARG A 19 -15.94 -6.11 15.66
N ILE A 20 -16.53 -5.39 14.71
CA ILE A 20 -15.93 -4.20 14.10
C ILE A 20 -16.74 -2.98 14.58
N GLN A 21 -16.03 -1.93 15.01
CA GLN A 21 -16.64 -0.64 15.31
C GLN A 21 -16.98 0.07 13.99
N LEU A 22 -18.20 0.58 13.87
CA LEU A 22 -18.66 1.30 12.68
C LEU A 22 -18.78 2.79 12.99
N GLU A 23 -18.68 3.60 11.94
CA GLU A 23 -18.95 5.04 11.97
C GLU A 23 -20.06 5.39 10.97
N PRO A 24 -20.88 6.42 11.23
CA PRO A 24 -21.81 6.95 10.24
C PRO A 24 -21.05 7.67 9.12
N VAL A 25 -21.54 7.53 7.88
CA VAL A 25 -20.97 8.20 6.70
C VAL A 25 -21.99 9.08 6.00
N ARG A 26 -21.53 10.18 5.39
CA ARG A 26 -22.32 11.02 4.48
C ARG A 26 -22.34 10.40 3.06
N PRO A 27 -23.32 10.72 2.21
CA PRO A 27 -23.47 10.06 0.90
C PRO A 27 -22.36 10.37 -0.10
N PHE A 28 -21.64 11.47 0.06
CA PHE A 28 -20.60 11.90 -0.88
C PHE A 28 -19.31 12.27 -0.16
N VAL A 29 -18.22 12.26 -0.93
CA VAL A 29 -16.92 12.80 -0.54
C VAL A 29 -16.54 13.86 -1.56
N ALA A 30 -16.40 15.11 -1.11
CA ALA A 30 -15.78 16.18 -1.88
C ALA A 30 -14.26 16.01 -1.80
N LEU A 31 -13.60 16.03 -2.95
CA LEU A 31 -12.17 15.79 -3.06
C LEU A 31 -11.44 17.04 -3.51
N ARG A 32 -10.26 17.27 -2.95
CA ARG A 32 -9.26 18.22 -3.42
C ARG A 32 -7.97 17.48 -3.68
N HIS A 33 -7.52 17.49 -4.93
CA HIS A 33 -6.23 17.00 -5.36
C HIS A 33 -5.26 18.17 -5.43
N ILE A 34 -4.31 18.24 -4.51
CA ILE A 34 -3.35 19.35 -4.42
C ILE A 34 -2.05 18.94 -5.07
N ARG A 35 -1.59 19.70 -6.07
CA ARG A 35 -0.33 19.48 -6.79
C ARG A 35 0.87 20.03 -6.00
N PHE A 36 1.94 19.23 -5.87
CA PHE A 36 3.21 19.62 -5.24
C PHE A 36 4.41 19.35 -6.14
N SER A 37 5.25 20.36 -6.34
CA SER A 37 6.51 20.27 -7.11
C SER A 37 7.74 19.89 -6.26
N SER A 38 7.52 19.57 -4.98
CA SER A 38 8.56 19.17 -4.03
C SER A 38 7.98 18.15 -3.05
N LEU A 39 8.71 17.03 -2.88
CA LEU A 39 8.37 16.01 -1.89
C LEU A 39 8.39 16.58 -0.46
N THR A 40 9.35 17.46 -0.14
CA THR A 40 9.43 18.13 1.15
C THR A 40 8.18 18.95 1.44
N ALA A 41 7.71 19.74 0.46
CA ALA A 41 6.50 20.55 0.62
C ALA A 41 5.25 19.67 0.81
N MET A 42 5.15 18.57 0.07
CA MET A 42 4.06 17.61 0.18
C MET A 42 4.04 16.93 1.57
N VAL A 43 5.19 16.41 2.03
CA VAL A 43 5.29 15.74 3.34
C VAL A 43 4.99 16.71 4.47
N ALA A 44 5.50 17.95 4.41
CA ALA A 44 5.19 18.97 5.42
C ALA A 44 3.70 19.35 5.43
N ALA A 45 3.04 19.40 4.27
CA ALA A 45 1.59 19.61 4.20
C ALA A 45 0.81 18.42 4.78
N MET A 46 1.23 17.20 4.47
CA MET A 46 0.65 15.97 5.02
C MET A 46 0.75 15.96 6.55
N GLU A 47 1.92 16.25 7.11
CA GLU A 47 2.16 16.33 8.56
C GLU A 47 1.25 17.36 9.23
N ARG A 48 1.17 18.57 8.68
CA ARG A 48 0.27 19.61 9.19
C ARG A 48 -1.19 19.15 9.22
N ILE A 49 -1.67 18.51 8.16
CA ILE A 49 -3.07 18.03 8.10
C ILE A 49 -3.32 16.95 9.15
N ILE A 50 -2.36 16.05 9.38
CA ILE A 50 -2.48 15.03 10.43
C ILE A 50 -2.58 15.68 11.82
N ASP A 51 -1.78 16.71 12.08
CA ASP A 51 -1.74 17.37 13.38
C ASP A 51 -2.96 18.26 13.65
N THR A 52 -3.45 18.96 12.64
CA THR A 52 -4.60 19.88 12.79
C THR A 52 -5.94 19.19 12.56
N GLY A 53 -5.95 18.05 11.86
CA GLY A 53 -7.18 17.42 11.37
C GLY A 53 -7.91 18.23 10.29
N GLY A 54 -7.23 19.22 9.68
CA GLY A 54 -7.87 20.17 8.79
C GLY A 54 -6.95 20.87 7.80
N LEU A 55 -7.55 21.44 6.77
CA LEU A 55 -6.88 22.27 5.77
C LEU A 55 -7.70 23.54 5.54
N ASP A 56 -7.06 24.70 5.60
CA ASP A 56 -7.68 26.02 5.36
C ASP A 56 -8.95 26.28 6.20
N GLY A 57 -8.99 25.73 7.43
CA GLY A 57 -10.11 25.86 8.36
C GLY A 57 -11.25 24.86 8.14
N GLU A 58 -11.14 23.96 7.16
CA GLU A 58 -12.08 22.87 6.94
C GLU A 58 -11.54 21.55 7.53
N SER A 59 -12.43 20.74 8.12
CA SER A 59 -12.07 19.42 8.63
C SER A 59 -11.76 18.46 7.48
N VAL A 60 -10.68 17.69 7.62
CA VAL A 60 -10.29 16.64 6.68
C VAL A 60 -10.70 15.28 7.22
N ASP A 61 -11.57 14.58 6.50
CA ASP A 61 -12.02 13.24 6.88
C ASP A 61 -11.09 12.15 6.33
N TYR A 62 -10.47 12.40 5.18
CA TYR A 62 -9.61 11.44 4.50
C TYR A 62 -8.39 12.09 3.86
N LEU A 63 -7.25 11.41 3.93
CA LEU A 63 -5.99 11.87 3.37
C LEU A 63 -5.20 10.70 2.78
N ASP A 64 -4.83 10.82 1.50
CA ASP A 64 -3.81 9.99 0.87
C ASP A 64 -2.97 10.82 -0.10
N GLY A 65 -2.04 10.19 -0.81
CA GLY A 65 -1.22 10.86 -1.81
C GLY A 65 -0.64 9.92 -2.84
N VAL A 66 -0.12 10.51 -3.92
CA VAL A 66 0.57 9.81 -5.00
C VAL A 66 1.79 10.59 -5.43
N VAL A 67 2.92 9.89 -5.53
CA VAL A 67 4.17 10.43 -6.10
C VAL A 67 4.41 9.80 -7.45
N PHE A 68 4.53 10.62 -8.49
CA PHE A 68 4.89 10.20 -9.84
C PHE A 68 6.39 10.39 -10.09
N SER A 69 6.95 11.50 -9.58
CA SER A 69 8.37 11.85 -9.61
C SER A 69 8.70 12.80 -8.45
N ALA A 70 9.98 13.18 -8.31
CA ALA A 70 10.42 14.14 -7.30
C ALA A 70 9.76 15.52 -7.43
N ASP A 71 9.38 15.90 -8.65
CA ASP A 71 8.74 17.17 -9.01
C ASP A 71 7.25 17.03 -9.37
N GLU A 72 6.69 15.82 -9.35
CA GLU A 72 5.28 15.54 -9.56
C GLU A 72 4.69 14.65 -8.47
N SER A 73 4.01 15.29 -7.52
CA SER A 73 3.30 14.59 -6.45
C SER A 73 2.00 15.29 -6.08
N TYR A 74 1.09 14.54 -5.44
CA TYR A 74 -0.25 14.99 -5.11
C TYR A 74 -0.69 14.50 -3.73
N LEU A 75 -1.37 15.35 -2.96
CA LEU A 75 -2.22 14.92 -1.85
C LEU A 75 -3.67 14.89 -2.32
N CYS A 76 -4.41 13.83 -1.99
CA CYS A 76 -5.86 13.77 -2.17
C CYS A 76 -6.53 13.88 -0.81
N ILE A 77 -7.27 14.96 -0.66
CA ILE A 77 -7.96 15.30 0.58
C ILE A 77 -9.45 15.07 0.35
N GLY A 78 -10.10 14.37 1.26
CA GLY A 78 -11.52 14.08 1.22
C GLY A 78 -12.28 14.67 2.39
N MET A 79 -13.41 15.31 2.10
CA MET A 79 -14.35 15.83 3.08
C MET A 79 -15.73 15.22 2.82
N GLN A 80 -16.30 14.58 3.84
CA GLN A 80 -17.62 14.01 3.81
C GLN A 80 -18.67 15.13 3.64
N THR A 81 -19.58 14.96 2.68
CA THR A 81 -20.62 15.96 2.41
C THR A 81 -21.96 15.32 2.06
N SER A 82 -23.04 15.99 2.48
CA SER A 82 -24.41 15.69 2.07
C SER A 82 -24.90 16.58 0.93
N VAL A 83 -24.08 17.54 0.49
CA VAL A 83 -24.44 18.49 -0.58
C VAL A 83 -24.54 17.72 -1.90
N PRO A 84 -25.68 17.75 -2.59
CA PRO A 84 -25.83 17.07 -3.88
C PRO A 84 -25.02 17.77 -4.97
N GLY A 85 -24.71 17.05 -6.06
CA GLY A 85 -23.98 17.56 -7.22
C GLY A 85 -23.46 16.44 -8.11
N PRO A 86 -22.82 16.78 -9.25
CA PRO A 86 -22.25 15.79 -10.14
C PRO A 86 -21.16 14.97 -9.42
N VAL A 87 -21.08 13.68 -9.76
CA VAL A 87 -20.06 12.75 -9.25
C VAL A 87 -19.29 12.14 -10.41
N SER A 88 -18.00 11.90 -10.21
CA SER A 88 -17.15 11.19 -11.16
C SER A 88 -17.37 9.67 -11.08
N ASP A 89 -17.23 8.96 -12.21
CA ASP A 89 -17.32 7.49 -12.30
C ASP A 89 -16.00 6.92 -12.86
N TYR A 90 -15.15 6.42 -11.96
CA TYR A 90 -13.89 5.78 -12.34
C TYR A 90 -14.00 4.29 -12.63
N THR A 91 -15.21 3.70 -12.56
CA THR A 91 -15.45 2.31 -13.01
C THR A 91 -15.48 2.21 -14.56
N GLY A 92 -15.61 3.37 -15.21
CA GLY A 92 -15.67 3.58 -16.65
C GLY A 92 -14.31 3.63 -17.34
N GLN A 93 -14.18 4.52 -18.32
CA GLN A 93 -12.98 4.55 -19.17
C GLN A 93 -11.82 5.32 -18.54
N ASP A 94 -12.13 6.24 -17.63
CA ASP A 94 -11.11 6.97 -16.89
C ASP A 94 -10.48 6.10 -15.81
N ILE A 95 -9.27 6.47 -15.39
CA ILE A 95 -8.46 5.76 -14.40
C ILE A 95 -8.19 6.75 -13.27
N TYR A 96 -8.61 6.41 -12.05
CA TYR A 96 -8.59 7.33 -10.92
C TYR A 96 -7.20 7.95 -10.68
N TYR A 97 -6.16 7.14 -10.52
CA TYR A 97 -4.85 7.69 -10.20
C TYR A 97 -4.29 8.62 -11.30
N ARG A 98 -4.72 8.44 -12.55
CA ARG A 98 -4.35 9.32 -13.68
C ARG A 98 -5.20 10.58 -13.72
N SER A 99 -6.48 10.52 -13.31
CA SER A 99 -7.36 11.68 -13.31
C SER A 99 -6.93 12.75 -12.30
N ILE A 100 -6.16 12.37 -11.28
CA ILE A 100 -5.57 13.28 -10.29
C ILE A 100 -4.57 14.25 -10.95
N GLN A 101 -3.86 13.83 -12.00
CA GLN A 101 -2.77 14.62 -12.58
C GLN A 101 -3.28 15.93 -13.22
N HIS A 102 -2.62 17.04 -12.89
CA HIS A 102 -2.89 18.38 -13.43
C HIS A 102 -1.65 19.28 -13.24
N GLU A 103 -1.59 20.39 -13.98
CA GLU A 103 -0.37 21.22 -14.08
C GLU A 103 0.02 21.91 -12.76
N ALA A 104 -0.93 22.56 -12.10
CA ALA A 104 -0.70 23.32 -10.86
C ALA A 104 -1.98 23.53 -10.06
N GLY A 105 -1.83 23.84 -8.77
CA GLY A 105 -2.92 24.25 -7.90
C GLY A 105 -3.71 23.09 -7.32
N ILE A 106 -5.04 23.25 -7.28
CA ILE A 106 -5.99 22.31 -6.70
C ILE A 106 -6.99 21.92 -7.76
N LYS A 107 -7.17 20.61 -7.94
CA LYS A 107 -8.26 20.04 -8.75
C LYS A 107 -9.32 19.45 -7.85
N GLU A 108 -10.55 19.93 -8.00
CA GLU A 108 -11.70 19.41 -7.27
C GLU A 108 -12.31 18.19 -7.97
N ASP A 109 -12.85 17.27 -7.18
CA ASP A 109 -13.63 16.13 -7.65
C ASP A 109 -14.70 15.78 -6.61
N ARG A 110 -15.65 14.92 -6.98
CA ARG A 110 -16.66 14.40 -6.06
C ARG A 110 -16.99 12.96 -6.39
N LEU A 111 -17.04 12.13 -5.36
CA LEU A 111 -17.46 10.74 -5.47
C LEU A 111 -18.62 10.45 -4.53
N THR A 112 -19.41 9.43 -4.86
CA THR A 112 -20.23 8.79 -3.83
C THR A 112 -19.31 8.18 -2.78
N ILE A 113 -19.78 8.05 -1.53
CA ILE A 113 -18.97 7.41 -0.47
C ILE A 113 -18.54 5.99 -0.87
N HIS A 114 -19.41 5.26 -1.57
CA HIS A 114 -19.11 3.95 -2.11
C HIS A 114 -17.96 4.01 -3.12
N ASP A 115 -18.05 4.88 -4.13
CA ASP A 115 -17.02 4.97 -5.17
C ASP A 115 -15.72 5.54 -4.61
N TYR A 116 -15.78 6.39 -3.60
CA TYR A 116 -14.60 6.84 -2.87
C TYR A 116 -13.86 5.64 -2.25
N PHE A 117 -14.53 4.76 -1.52
CA PHE A 117 -13.86 3.58 -0.93
C PHE A 117 -13.25 2.65 -1.99
N TRP A 118 -13.88 2.49 -3.16
CA TRP A 118 -13.45 1.57 -4.21
C TRP A 118 -12.60 2.21 -5.31
N ARG A 119 -12.28 3.51 -5.23
CA ARG A 119 -11.59 4.27 -6.29
C ARG A 119 -10.25 3.67 -6.73
N TRP A 120 -9.51 3.09 -5.78
CA TRP A 120 -8.23 2.43 -6.03
C TRP A 120 -8.40 0.98 -6.54
N ASP A 121 -9.53 0.32 -6.26
CA ASP A 121 -9.74 -1.09 -6.62
C ASP A 121 -9.95 -1.33 -8.12
N THR A 122 -10.59 -0.37 -8.82
CA THR A 122 -10.99 -0.56 -10.22
C THR A 122 -9.81 -0.94 -11.12
N ASP A 123 -8.64 -0.34 -10.87
CA ASP A 123 -7.41 -0.61 -11.61
C ASP A 123 -6.36 -1.35 -10.79
N TRP A 124 -6.79 -1.90 -9.64
CA TRP A 124 -5.94 -2.50 -8.61
C TRP A 124 -4.70 -1.62 -8.40
N PHE A 125 -4.99 -0.36 -8.01
CA PHE A 125 -4.08 0.77 -8.09
C PHE A 125 -3.60 1.00 -9.53
N TRP A 126 -2.36 0.64 -9.82
CA TRP A 126 -1.78 0.67 -11.17
C TRP A 126 -1.28 -0.69 -11.65
N CYS A 127 -1.53 -1.78 -10.91
CA CYS A 127 -1.11 -3.12 -11.29
C CYS A 127 -1.77 -3.59 -12.59
N SER A 128 -2.95 -3.05 -12.94
CA SER A 128 -3.64 -3.34 -14.20
C SER A 128 -2.81 -3.01 -15.45
N ARG A 129 -1.76 -2.18 -15.34
CA ARG A 129 -0.83 -1.83 -16.42
C ARG A 129 -0.17 -3.05 -17.04
N SER A 130 0.24 -4.01 -16.22
CA SER A 130 0.92 -5.24 -16.67
C SER A 130 0.03 -6.11 -17.57
N PHE A 131 -1.30 -5.96 -17.45
CA PHE A 131 -2.28 -6.66 -18.28
C PHE A 131 -2.79 -5.82 -19.47
N GLY A 132 -2.23 -4.63 -19.69
CA GLY A 132 -2.65 -3.72 -20.77
C GLY A 132 -4.01 -3.05 -20.55
N ALA A 133 -4.67 -3.25 -19.40
CA ALA A 133 -6.01 -2.73 -19.10
C ALA A 133 -6.06 -1.20 -18.93
N GLN A 134 -4.89 -0.54 -18.91
CA GLN A 134 -4.75 0.91 -18.92
C GLN A 134 -4.61 1.50 -20.33
N ASN A 135 -4.40 0.68 -21.37
CA ASN A 135 -4.38 1.16 -22.74
C ASN A 135 -5.81 1.51 -23.19
N PRO A 136 -6.11 2.76 -23.59
CA PRO A 136 -7.48 3.17 -23.94
C PRO A 136 -8.13 2.28 -25.00
N ARG A 137 -7.35 1.76 -25.96
CA ARG A 137 -7.85 0.88 -27.01
C ARG A 137 -8.29 -0.49 -26.47
N LEU A 138 -7.55 -1.04 -25.51
CA LEU A 138 -7.88 -2.32 -24.88
C LEU A 138 -8.95 -2.14 -23.80
N ARG A 139 -8.84 -1.07 -23.00
CA ARG A 139 -9.79 -0.74 -21.93
C ARG A 139 -11.21 -0.60 -22.46
N ARG A 140 -11.40 -0.03 -23.65
CA ARG A 140 -12.70 0.09 -24.31
C ARG A 140 -13.45 -1.25 -24.41
N TRP A 141 -12.74 -2.35 -24.62
CA TRP A 141 -13.31 -3.69 -24.77
C TRP A 141 -13.29 -4.51 -23.48
N TRP A 142 -12.56 -4.05 -22.46
CA TRP A 142 -12.48 -4.75 -21.17
C TRP A 142 -13.77 -4.54 -20.35
N PRO A 143 -14.54 -5.60 -20.03
CA PRO A 143 -15.80 -5.45 -19.31
C PRO A 143 -15.62 -4.84 -17.92
N ARG A 144 -16.49 -3.89 -17.54
CA ARG A 144 -16.45 -3.19 -16.23
C ARG A 144 -16.36 -4.15 -15.04
N ARG A 145 -17.14 -5.23 -15.05
CA ARG A 145 -17.19 -6.24 -13.98
C ARG A 145 -15.85 -6.93 -13.67
N TYR A 146 -14.90 -6.88 -14.61
CA TYR A 146 -13.57 -7.49 -14.51
C TYR A 146 -12.45 -6.49 -14.19
N ARG A 147 -12.79 -5.22 -13.93
CA ARG A 147 -11.86 -4.17 -13.52
C ARG A 147 -11.90 -4.04 -12.00
N ARG A 148 -11.47 -5.09 -11.30
CA ARG A 148 -11.45 -5.17 -9.83
C ARG A 148 -10.29 -6.06 -9.39
N SER A 149 -9.71 -5.77 -8.24
CA SER A 149 -8.53 -6.50 -7.71
C SER A 149 -8.73 -8.02 -7.69
N SER A 150 -9.93 -8.50 -7.32
CA SER A 150 -10.25 -9.94 -7.26
C SER A 150 -10.02 -10.69 -8.59
N VAL A 151 -10.21 -10.02 -9.73
CA VAL A 151 -10.02 -10.62 -11.05
C VAL A 151 -8.55 -10.57 -11.43
N TYR A 152 -7.87 -9.46 -11.16
CA TYR A 152 -6.43 -9.35 -11.40
C TYR A 152 -5.62 -10.33 -10.55
N TRP A 153 -6.02 -10.58 -9.30
CA TRP A 153 -5.42 -11.62 -8.47
C TRP A 153 -5.53 -13.02 -9.09
N ARG A 154 -6.69 -13.35 -9.68
CA ARG A 154 -6.86 -14.61 -10.41
C ARG A 154 -5.98 -14.68 -11.65
N LEU A 155 -5.87 -13.58 -12.41
CA LEU A 155 -4.98 -13.50 -13.57
C LEU A 155 -3.52 -13.68 -13.19
N MET A 156 -3.09 -13.05 -12.09
CA MET A 156 -1.73 -13.17 -11.58
C MET A 156 -1.44 -14.59 -11.08
N ALA A 157 -2.39 -15.24 -10.40
CA ALA A 157 -2.25 -16.63 -9.99
C ALA A 157 -2.14 -17.59 -11.20
N LEU A 158 -2.88 -17.32 -12.29
CA LEU A 158 -2.76 -18.07 -13.54
C LEU A 158 -1.39 -17.82 -14.20
N ASP A 159 -0.96 -16.56 -14.28
CA ASP A 159 0.34 -16.20 -14.85
C ASP A 159 1.48 -16.89 -14.09
N GLN A 160 1.47 -16.85 -12.76
CA GLN A 160 2.47 -17.52 -11.92
C GLN A 160 2.46 -19.05 -12.09
N ARG A 161 1.28 -19.66 -12.29
CA ARG A 161 1.16 -21.10 -12.53
C ARG A 161 1.70 -21.52 -13.90
N PHE A 162 1.53 -20.67 -14.92
CA PHE A 162 1.87 -21.02 -16.31
C PHE A 162 3.16 -20.37 -16.82
N GLY A 163 3.77 -19.46 -16.05
CA GLY A 163 4.99 -18.72 -16.40
C GLY A 163 4.85 -17.92 -17.69
N ILE A 164 3.66 -17.36 -17.96
CA ILE A 164 3.35 -16.74 -19.26
C ILE A 164 4.18 -15.46 -19.45
N ALA A 165 4.24 -14.61 -18.42
CA ALA A 165 5.04 -13.40 -18.42
C ALA A 165 6.54 -13.70 -18.61
N ASP A 166 7.09 -14.67 -17.88
CA ASP A 166 8.50 -15.03 -17.99
C ASP A 166 8.84 -15.61 -19.36
N ARG A 167 7.97 -16.47 -19.93
CA ARG A 167 8.13 -16.99 -21.29
C ARG A 167 8.11 -15.89 -22.33
N PHE A 168 7.25 -14.90 -22.16
CA PHE A 168 7.13 -13.77 -23.06
C PHE A 168 8.34 -12.84 -23.01
N GLU A 169 8.83 -12.49 -21.81
CA GLU A 169 10.05 -11.68 -21.66
C GLU A 169 11.28 -12.42 -22.24
N ASN A 170 11.40 -13.72 -21.97
CA ASN A 170 12.45 -14.55 -22.55
C ASN A 170 12.39 -14.57 -24.09
N SER A 171 11.19 -14.66 -24.69
CA SER A 171 11.02 -14.61 -26.15
C SER A 171 11.43 -13.28 -26.76
N ARG A 172 11.50 -12.21 -25.96
CA ARG A 172 11.92 -10.86 -26.35
C ARG A 172 13.36 -10.54 -25.96
N GLY A 173 14.12 -11.53 -25.46
CA GLY A 173 15.50 -11.37 -25.01
C GLY A 173 15.65 -10.47 -23.79
N ARG A 174 14.59 -10.31 -22.99
CA ARG A 174 14.59 -9.48 -21.78
C ARG A 174 14.79 -10.36 -20.54
N PRO A 175 15.45 -9.85 -19.48
CA PRO A 175 15.65 -10.60 -18.26
C PRO A 175 14.31 -10.90 -17.58
N ALA A 176 14.28 -11.98 -16.80
CA ALA A 176 13.20 -12.26 -15.87
C ALA A 176 12.96 -11.06 -14.93
N ARG A 177 11.76 -11.01 -14.35
CA ARG A 177 11.33 -9.86 -13.53
C ARG A 177 11.19 -10.25 -12.06
N GLU A 178 11.82 -9.47 -11.19
CA GLU A 178 11.63 -9.52 -9.75
C GLU A 178 10.34 -8.77 -9.39
N ARG A 179 9.44 -9.40 -8.63
CA ARG A 179 8.22 -8.76 -8.15
C ARG A 179 8.52 -7.88 -6.95
N VAL A 180 8.09 -6.64 -7.01
CA VAL A 180 8.21 -5.66 -5.92
C VAL A 180 6.79 -5.12 -5.69
N VAL A 181 6.03 -5.89 -4.93
CA VAL A 181 4.61 -5.67 -4.65
C VAL A 181 4.44 -5.70 -3.15
N GLN A 182 4.72 -4.56 -2.51
CA GLN A 182 4.80 -4.46 -1.05
C GLN A 182 4.42 -3.06 -0.58
N ASP A 183 4.03 -3.00 0.68
CA ASP A 183 3.78 -1.78 1.42
C ASP A 183 4.72 -1.74 2.62
N ILE A 184 5.16 -0.53 2.95
CA ILE A 184 6.04 -0.26 4.07
C ILE A 184 5.49 0.90 4.87
N GLU A 185 5.90 1.05 6.12
CA GLU A 185 5.59 2.18 6.97
C GLU A 185 6.89 2.88 7.32
N VAL A 186 7.01 4.14 6.95
CA VAL A 186 8.18 4.97 7.28
C VAL A 186 7.72 6.11 8.18
N PRO A 187 8.47 6.46 9.24
CA PRO A 187 8.18 7.67 10.00
C PRO A 187 8.03 8.90 9.11
N ILE A 188 7.07 9.78 9.41
CA ILE A 188 6.76 10.92 8.53
C ILE A 188 7.99 11.82 8.29
N GLU A 189 8.81 12.01 9.33
CA GLU A 189 10.03 12.82 9.28
C GLU A 189 11.15 12.20 8.41
N ARG A 190 11.06 10.90 8.09
CA ARG A 190 12.00 10.19 7.19
C ARG A 190 11.39 9.84 5.83
N THR A 191 10.13 10.20 5.60
CA THR A 191 9.41 9.84 4.37
C THR A 191 10.02 10.50 3.14
N CYS A 192 10.42 11.77 3.20
CA CYS A 192 11.07 12.46 2.08
C CYS A 192 12.37 11.75 1.68
N GLU A 193 13.21 11.41 2.67
CA GLU A 193 14.46 10.69 2.45
C GLU A 193 14.24 9.32 1.77
N PHE A 194 13.19 8.59 2.19
CA PHE A 194 12.84 7.32 1.55
C PHE A 194 12.44 7.53 0.08
N LEU A 195 11.57 8.50 -0.19
CA LEU A 195 11.01 8.73 -1.54
C LEU A 195 12.09 9.17 -2.55
N GLU A 196 13.00 10.05 -2.14
CA GLU A 196 14.14 10.47 -2.95
C GLU A 196 15.05 9.28 -3.27
N TRP A 197 15.46 8.54 -2.23
CA TRP A 197 16.25 7.34 -2.40
C TRP A 197 15.55 6.32 -3.31
N PHE A 198 14.25 6.10 -3.14
CA PHE A 198 13.50 5.13 -3.91
C PHE A 198 13.44 5.53 -5.38
N GLY A 199 13.18 6.80 -5.69
CA GLY A 199 13.15 7.31 -7.06
C GLY A 199 14.49 7.18 -7.80
N GLU A 200 15.61 7.31 -7.07
CA GLU A 200 16.95 7.14 -7.64
C GLU A 200 17.36 5.67 -7.82
N ASN A 201 16.84 4.77 -6.97
CA ASN A 201 17.37 3.42 -6.82
C ASN A 201 16.43 2.32 -7.34
N VAL A 202 15.14 2.61 -7.49
CA VAL A 202 14.11 1.63 -7.83
C VAL A 202 13.23 2.20 -8.95
N PRO A 203 13.25 1.60 -10.17
CA PRO A 203 12.54 2.13 -11.33
C PRO A 203 11.04 1.81 -11.30
N ILE A 204 10.36 2.20 -10.23
CA ILE A 204 8.92 2.00 -10.03
C ILE A 204 8.26 3.36 -9.81
N SER A 205 7.23 3.62 -10.62
CA SER A 205 6.34 4.77 -10.47
C SER A 205 4.94 4.43 -11.02
N PRO A 206 3.87 4.94 -10.38
CA PRO A 206 3.88 5.84 -9.22
C PRO A 206 4.03 5.11 -7.87
N ILE A 207 4.03 5.87 -6.77
CA ILE A 207 4.10 5.43 -5.37
C ILE A 207 2.87 5.98 -4.62
N TRP A 208 2.19 5.15 -3.84
CA TRP A 208 1.01 5.54 -3.05
C TRP A 208 1.43 5.89 -1.63
N LEU A 209 0.82 6.90 -1.05
CA LEU A 209 1.08 7.36 0.31
C LEU A 209 -0.22 7.40 1.11
N CYS A 210 -0.21 6.85 2.31
CA CYS A 210 -1.32 6.93 3.24
C CYS A 210 -0.79 7.18 4.66
N PRO A 211 -0.92 8.40 5.19
CA PRO A 211 -0.48 8.66 6.55
C PRO A 211 -1.34 7.94 7.57
N LEU A 212 -0.72 7.51 8.65
CA LEU A 212 -1.36 6.86 9.77
C LEU A 212 -0.71 7.26 11.09
N ARG A 213 -1.53 7.26 12.15
CA ARG A 213 -1.09 7.40 13.54
C ARG A 213 -1.85 6.37 14.37
N LEU A 214 -1.16 5.66 15.25
CA LEU A 214 -1.81 4.66 16.09
C LEU A 214 -2.84 5.33 17.01
N ARG A 215 -4.05 4.76 17.02
CA ARG A 215 -5.10 5.10 18.00
C ARG A 215 -4.87 4.42 19.35
N ASP A 216 -4.17 3.29 19.38
CA ASP A 216 -3.91 2.53 20.62
C ASP A 216 -2.48 2.79 21.11
N HIS A 217 -2.37 3.41 22.29
CA HIS A 217 -1.08 3.72 22.92
C HIS A 217 -0.34 2.49 23.47
N ALA A 218 -1.00 1.35 23.63
CA ALA A 218 -0.36 0.12 24.11
C ALA A 218 0.36 -0.66 22.98
N GLY A 219 0.17 -0.26 21.72
CA GLY A 219 0.87 -0.83 20.57
C GLY A 219 0.46 -2.27 20.22
N TRP A 220 1.13 -2.81 19.19
CA TRP A 220 0.88 -4.12 18.59
C TRP A 220 2.18 -4.93 18.53
N PRO A 221 2.28 -6.06 19.24
CA PRO A 221 3.55 -6.78 19.41
C PRO A 221 4.10 -7.41 18.12
N LEU A 222 3.24 -7.80 17.17
CA LEU A 222 3.69 -8.42 15.90
C LEU A 222 3.85 -7.40 14.77
N TYR A 223 3.61 -6.12 15.05
CA TYR A 223 3.81 -5.02 14.11
C TYR A 223 4.11 -3.73 14.88
N PRO A 224 5.29 -3.65 15.52
CA PRO A 224 5.59 -2.62 16.50
C PRO A 224 5.88 -1.28 15.85
N ILE A 225 4.86 -0.43 15.71
CA ILE A 225 5.04 1.00 15.41
C ILE A 225 4.80 1.83 16.67
N ARG A 226 5.53 2.95 16.83
CA ARG A 226 5.45 3.77 18.05
C ARG A 226 4.11 4.50 18.11
N PRO A 227 3.41 4.49 19.26
CA PRO A 227 2.25 5.34 19.45
C PRO A 227 2.66 6.82 19.43
N ASP A 228 1.71 7.70 19.14
CA ASP A 228 1.90 9.16 19.14
C ASP A 228 2.91 9.70 18.10
N ARG A 229 3.39 8.82 17.21
CA ARG A 229 4.22 9.18 16.06
C ARG A 229 3.45 8.89 14.77
N SER A 230 3.52 9.82 13.82
CA SER A 230 2.95 9.61 12.49
C SER A 230 3.89 8.78 11.63
N TYR A 231 3.31 7.82 10.92
CA TYR A 231 3.96 7.03 9.88
C TYR A 231 3.25 7.28 8.56
N VAL A 232 3.92 7.04 7.46
CA VAL A 232 3.33 7.02 6.12
C VAL A 232 3.44 5.59 5.62
N ASN A 233 2.30 4.97 5.34
CA ASN A 233 2.27 3.74 4.57
C ASN A 233 2.59 4.11 3.10
N ILE A 234 3.63 3.50 2.56
CA ILE A 234 4.16 3.75 1.22
C ILE A 234 3.99 2.47 0.41
N GLY A 235 3.04 2.50 -0.52
CA GLY A 235 2.70 1.37 -1.37
C GLY A 235 3.30 1.48 -2.76
N PHE A 236 3.96 0.41 -3.22
CA PHE A 236 4.49 0.33 -4.57
C PHE A 236 4.37 -1.10 -5.11
N TRP A 237 3.69 -1.21 -6.25
CA TRP A 237 3.28 -2.51 -6.80
C TRP A 237 3.63 -2.62 -8.27
N SER A 238 4.80 -3.20 -8.54
CA SER A 238 5.31 -3.43 -9.89
C SER A 238 6.28 -4.61 -9.91
N SER A 239 7.04 -4.71 -11.00
CA SER A 239 8.18 -5.60 -11.10
C SER A 239 9.35 -4.88 -11.76
N VAL A 240 10.56 -5.30 -11.44
CA VAL A 240 11.82 -4.74 -11.93
C VAL A 240 12.66 -5.84 -12.57
N PRO A 241 13.67 -5.53 -13.40
CA PRO A 241 14.62 -6.54 -13.86
C PRO A 241 15.26 -7.28 -12.68
N VAL A 242 15.40 -8.60 -12.78
CA VAL A 242 16.07 -9.41 -11.75
C VAL A 242 17.51 -8.92 -11.54
N GLY A 243 17.91 -8.77 -10.28
CA GLY A 243 19.27 -8.42 -9.89
C GLY A 243 20.21 -9.62 -9.83
N ALA A 244 21.42 -9.40 -9.30
CA ALA A 244 22.46 -10.43 -9.19
C ALA A 244 22.09 -11.60 -8.25
N THR A 245 21.18 -11.36 -7.31
CA THR A 245 20.71 -12.34 -6.32
C THR A 245 19.19 -12.35 -6.26
N GLU A 246 18.63 -13.45 -5.78
CA GLU A 246 17.19 -13.55 -5.54
C GLU A 246 16.73 -12.46 -4.55
N GLY A 247 15.70 -11.71 -4.96
CA GLY A 247 15.15 -10.63 -4.14
C GLY A 247 16.10 -9.43 -3.99
N ALA A 248 17.08 -9.23 -4.88
CA ALA A 248 18.07 -8.17 -4.75
C ALA A 248 17.43 -6.79 -4.50
N THR A 249 16.35 -6.46 -5.22
CA THR A 249 15.65 -5.18 -5.05
C THR A 249 14.85 -5.15 -3.75
N ASN A 250 14.14 -6.23 -3.43
CA ASN A 250 13.40 -6.35 -2.17
C ASN A 250 14.33 -6.22 -0.95
N ARG A 251 15.47 -6.90 -0.93
CA ARG A 251 16.50 -6.79 0.13
C ARG A 251 17.03 -5.37 0.25
N LYS A 252 17.32 -4.71 -0.88
CA LYS A 252 17.78 -3.32 -0.91
C LYS A 252 16.75 -2.38 -0.29
N ILE A 253 15.47 -2.60 -0.57
CA ILE A 253 14.35 -1.85 0.03
C ILE A 253 14.25 -2.15 1.53
N GLU A 254 14.22 -3.42 1.93
CA GLU A 254 14.16 -3.84 3.34
C GLU A 254 15.27 -3.18 4.17
N ASN A 255 16.51 -3.20 3.67
CA ASN A 255 17.64 -2.55 4.34
C ASN A 255 17.45 -1.05 4.50
N LYS A 256 16.95 -0.36 3.47
CA LYS A 256 16.68 1.09 3.56
C LYS A 256 15.55 1.38 4.54
N VAL A 257 14.49 0.57 4.55
CA VAL A 257 13.36 0.71 5.48
C VAL A 257 13.83 0.56 6.93
N SER A 258 14.61 -0.49 7.23
CA SER A 258 15.18 -0.68 8.57
C SER A 258 16.09 0.49 8.97
N ALA A 259 16.91 1.00 8.04
CA ALA A 259 17.77 2.16 8.30
C ALA A 259 17.00 3.46 8.61
N LEU A 260 15.71 3.52 8.25
CA LEU A 260 14.83 4.67 8.50
C LEU A 260 13.85 4.45 9.65
N ASP A 261 14.07 3.42 10.50
CA ASP A 261 13.15 3.07 11.60
C ASP A 261 11.73 2.76 11.09
N GLY A 262 11.66 2.24 9.86
CA GLY A 262 10.43 1.83 9.19
C GLY A 262 10.15 0.33 9.33
N HIS A 263 8.96 -0.07 8.91
CA HIS A 263 8.49 -1.45 8.97
C HIS A 263 7.97 -1.90 7.61
N LYS A 264 8.02 -3.20 7.33
CA LYS A 264 7.49 -3.78 6.10
C LYS A 264 6.32 -4.69 6.42
N SER A 265 5.27 -4.59 5.62
CA SER A 265 4.16 -5.52 5.70
C SER A 265 4.56 -6.91 5.20
N LEU A 266 4.22 -7.96 5.96
CA LEU A 266 4.65 -9.34 5.70
C LEU A 266 3.75 -10.12 4.71
N TYR A 267 2.84 -9.45 4.00
CA TYR A 267 1.99 -10.13 3.00
C TYR A 267 2.75 -10.47 1.70
N SER A 268 3.89 -9.81 1.48
CA SER A 268 4.76 -9.95 0.32
C SER A 268 6.04 -10.71 0.67
N ASP A 269 6.73 -11.17 -0.37
CA ASP A 269 8.08 -11.73 -0.33
C ASP A 269 8.99 -10.99 0.66
N SER A 270 9.45 -11.68 1.71
CA SER A 270 10.33 -11.11 2.74
C SER A 270 11.66 -11.86 2.79
N PHE A 271 12.77 -11.16 2.97
CA PHE A 271 14.12 -11.74 2.85
C PHE A 271 15.01 -11.59 4.10
N TYR A 272 14.40 -11.25 5.23
CA TYR A 272 15.05 -11.13 6.54
C TYR A 272 15.70 -12.43 7.02
N THR A 273 16.83 -12.30 7.70
CA THR A 273 17.35 -13.37 8.56
C THR A 273 16.40 -13.66 9.72
N ARG A 274 16.62 -14.78 10.41
CA ARG A 274 15.77 -15.15 11.55
C ARG A 274 15.90 -14.13 12.68
N GLU A 275 17.11 -13.66 12.92
CA GLU A 275 17.45 -12.71 13.97
C GLU A 275 16.80 -11.34 13.71
N GLU A 276 16.95 -10.80 12.49
CA GLU A 276 16.29 -9.55 12.08
C GLU A 276 14.77 -9.67 12.16
N PHE A 277 14.21 -10.81 11.77
CA PHE A 277 12.77 -11.03 11.82
C PHE A 277 12.24 -11.06 13.25
N ASP A 278 12.93 -11.74 14.17
CA ASP A 278 12.52 -11.81 15.56
C ASP A 278 12.59 -10.43 16.25
N GLU A 279 13.55 -9.58 15.87
CA GLU A 279 13.65 -8.20 16.33
C GLU A 279 12.47 -7.34 15.83
N LEU A 280 12.11 -7.46 14.55
CA LEU A 280 11.09 -6.63 13.91
C LEU A 280 9.65 -7.10 14.19
N TYR A 281 9.42 -8.40 14.37
CA TYR A 281 8.06 -8.99 14.35
C TYR A 281 7.75 -9.78 15.63
N GLY A 282 8.13 -9.22 16.77
CA GLY A 282 7.61 -9.58 18.10
C GLY A 282 8.37 -10.68 18.85
N GLY A 283 9.34 -11.35 18.22
CA GLY A 283 10.32 -12.25 18.83
C GLY A 283 9.78 -13.12 19.96
N GLU A 284 10.26 -12.90 21.19
CA GLU A 284 9.87 -13.68 22.38
C GLU A 284 8.37 -13.57 22.71
N THR A 285 7.76 -12.40 22.46
CA THR A 285 6.32 -12.21 22.67
C THR A 285 5.52 -13.14 21.76
N TYR A 286 5.90 -13.24 20.48
CA TYR A 286 5.29 -14.19 19.56
C TYR A 286 5.48 -15.64 20.04
N ASN A 287 6.71 -16.01 20.39
CA ASN A 287 7.04 -17.38 20.83
C ASN A 287 6.25 -17.80 22.07
N THR A 288 6.07 -16.90 23.03
CA THR A 288 5.29 -17.13 24.25
C THR A 288 3.83 -17.40 23.93
N VAL A 289 3.23 -16.59 23.04
CA VAL A 289 1.84 -16.78 22.62
C VAL A 289 1.70 -18.05 21.78
N LYS A 290 2.64 -18.34 20.87
CA LYS A 290 2.63 -19.55 20.05
C LYS A 290 2.63 -20.81 20.92
N LYS A 291 3.49 -20.89 21.94
CA LYS A 291 3.52 -22.01 22.90
C LYS A 291 2.21 -22.16 23.67
N ALA A 292 1.56 -21.06 24.03
CA ALA A 292 0.32 -21.10 24.80
C ALA A 292 -0.90 -21.52 23.97
N TYR A 293 -0.94 -21.18 22.66
CA TYR A 293 -2.12 -21.37 21.81
C TYR A 293 -1.97 -22.45 20.73
N ASP A 294 -0.74 -22.88 20.43
CA ASP A 294 -0.43 -23.99 19.53
C ASP A 294 0.85 -24.72 20.01
N PRO A 295 0.82 -25.36 21.21
CA PRO A 295 2.00 -25.99 21.82
C PRO A 295 2.59 -27.10 20.97
N ASP A 296 1.76 -27.83 20.24
CA ASP A 296 2.17 -28.95 19.38
C ASP A 296 2.60 -28.51 17.97
N SER A 297 2.66 -27.19 17.71
CA SER A 297 3.05 -26.61 16.42
C SER A 297 2.27 -27.18 15.23
N ARG A 298 0.94 -27.31 15.38
CA ARG A 298 0.06 -27.79 14.30
C ARG A 298 0.01 -26.80 13.14
N LEU A 299 0.16 -25.51 13.43
CA LEU A 299 0.28 -24.44 12.45
C LEU A 299 1.75 -24.08 12.30
N LEU A 300 2.15 -23.65 11.10
CA LEU A 300 3.49 -23.13 10.85
C LEU A 300 3.81 -21.95 11.78
N ASP A 301 5.10 -21.72 12.02
CA ASP A 301 5.56 -20.50 12.68
C ASP A 301 5.55 -19.30 11.72
N LEU A 302 5.59 -18.09 12.29
CA LEU A 302 5.45 -16.86 11.54
C LEU A 302 6.63 -16.63 10.57
N TYR A 303 7.85 -16.98 10.98
CA TYR A 303 9.03 -16.88 10.12
C TYR A 303 8.97 -17.88 8.96
N ALA A 304 8.61 -19.14 9.23
CA ALA A 304 8.43 -20.15 8.20
C ALA A 304 7.39 -19.73 7.16
N LYS A 305 6.32 -19.07 7.59
CA LYS A 305 5.26 -18.59 6.70
C LYS A 305 5.65 -17.34 5.92
N ALA A 306 6.17 -16.32 6.59
CA ALA A 306 6.42 -15.00 5.99
C ALA A 306 7.73 -14.94 5.18
N VAL A 307 8.77 -15.66 5.60
CA VAL A 307 10.10 -15.62 4.99
C VAL A 307 10.39 -16.90 4.21
N GLN A 308 10.20 -18.08 4.82
CA GLN A 308 10.55 -19.36 4.18
C GLN A 308 9.49 -19.86 3.18
N ARG A 309 8.30 -19.25 3.16
CA ARG A 309 7.18 -19.57 2.26
C ARG A 309 6.77 -21.05 2.31
N ARG A 310 6.76 -21.61 3.52
CA ARG A 310 6.27 -22.96 3.78
C ARG A 310 4.75 -23.00 3.94
#